data_AF-A0A9D6CJ47-F1
#
_entry.id   AF-A0A9D6CJ47-F1
#
_cell.length_a   1.000
_cell.length_b   1.000
_cell.length_c   1.000
_cell.angle_alpha   90.00
_cell.angle_beta   90.00
_cell.angle_gamma   90.00
#
_symmetry.space_group_name_H-M   'P 1'
#
loop_
_entity.id
_entity.type
_entity.pdbx_description
1 polymer ?
#
loop_
_entity_poly.entity_id
_entity_poly.type
_entity_poly.pdbx_seq_one_letter_code
_entity_poly.pdbx_strand_id
1 'polypeptide(L)'
;MPHTEAKVIGRGRRKALRWAGGLAAIVLGAVAVAAPFVRGGGGDRAVIGTQFGEFTASHETMAALKWFSDRGRSNGFRSNADGELTHARLWLEPAAGIELPSGEFEAEFIRFNDDGEVVHIEHAAADAPSCTMLWVQDTSNPRYWYASCMGTCPASDECCNLFIDLGTLELACGCLP
;
A
#
# COMPACT_ATOMS: atom_id res chain seq x y z
N MET A 1 53.18 5.93 -79.52
CA MET A 1 53.00 4.77 -78.62
C MET A 1 51.80 5.08 -77.73
N PRO A 2 50.70 4.32 -77.87
CA PRO A 2 49.43 4.61 -77.21
C PRO A 2 49.35 3.90 -75.84
N HIS A 3 48.61 4.48 -74.89
CA HIS A 3 47.39 3.89 -74.32
C HIS A 3 46.82 4.81 -73.25
N THR A 4 45.57 5.19 -73.50
CA THR A 4 44.66 5.95 -72.66
C THR A 4 44.00 5.00 -71.65
N GLU A 5 44.04 5.31 -70.36
CA GLU A 5 43.00 4.97 -69.36
C GLU A 5 42.93 6.16 -68.38
N ALA A 6 41.86 6.96 -68.33
CA ALA A 6 40.57 6.67 -67.70
C ALA A 6 40.74 6.43 -66.18
N LYS A 7 40.03 7.03 -65.21
CA LYS A 7 38.74 7.73 -65.18
C LYS A 7 38.45 8.07 -63.69
N VAL A 8 37.44 8.93 -63.49
CA VAL A 8 36.53 9.04 -62.33
C VAL A 8 36.86 10.05 -61.23
N ILE A 9 36.20 11.20 -61.41
CA ILE A 9 35.61 12.10 -60.42
C ILE A 9 34.68 11.33 -59.45
N GLY A 10 34.78 11.59 -58.14
CA GLY A 10 33.58 11.68 -57.30
C GLY A 10 33.56 10.94 -55.96
N ARG A 11 33.24 11.75 -54.93
CA ARG A 11 32.42 11.43 -53.74
C ARG A 11 32.89 10.32 -52.78
N GLY A 12 33.31 10.80 -51.61
CA GLY A 12 32.58 10.52 -50.37
C GLY A 12 33.24 9.54 -49.38
N ARG A 13 32.86 9.73 -48.10
CA ARG A 13 33.20 8.98 -46.87
C ARG A 13 34.45 9.50 -46.15
N ARG A 14 34.41 9.99 -44.89
CA ARG A 14 33.43 9.82 -43.79
C ARG A 14 33.37 11.09 -42.95
N LYS A 15 32.20 11.73 -42.86
CA LYS A 15 31.83 12.52 -41.68
C LYS A 15 31.47 11.51 -40.58
N ALA A 16 32.27 11.38 -39.54
CA ALA A 16 31.79 10.84 -38.27
C ALA A 16 31.02 11.97 -37.59
N LEU A 17 29.75 12.07 -37.98
CA LEU A 17 28.75 12.91 -37.37
C LEU A 17 28.60 12.45 -35.91
N ARG A 18 28.69 13.40 -34.97
CA ARG A 18 28.20 13.26 -33.61
C ARG A 18 26.74 12.84 -33.70
N TRP A 19 26.45 11.58 -33.42
CA TRP A 19 25.08 11.12 -33.30
C TRP A 19 24.55 11.56 -31.95
N ALA A 20 23.68 12.57 -32.00
CA ALA A 20 22.56 12.63 -31.10
C ALA A 20 21.70 11.37 -31.34
N GLY A 21 21.72 10.47 -30.39
CA GLY A 21 20.74 9.40 -30.19
C GLY A 21 20.67 9.24 -28.68
N GLY A 22 19.66 9.81 -28.02
CA GLY A 22 18.35 9.17 -28.05
C GLY A 22 18.33 8.09 -26.97
N LEU A 23 18.52 8.48 -25.72
CA LEU A 23 17.90 7.78 -24.61
C LEU A 23 16.80 8.72 -24.16
N ALA A 24 15.57 8.35 -24.53
CA ALA A 24 14.37 8.88 -23.94
C ALA A 24 14.60 8.97 -22.44
N ALA A 25 14.45 10.16 -21.88
CA ALA A 25 14.14 10.28 -20.48
C ALA A 25 12.80 9.56 -20.33
N ILE A 26 12.87 8.27 -20.04
CA ILE A 26 11.78 7.58 -19.41
C ILE A 26 11.71 8.24 -18.04
N VAL A 27 10.97 9.34 -17.97
CA VAL A 27 10.27 9.75 -16.76
C VAL A 27 9.18 8.68 -16.59
N LEU A 28 9.59 7.44 -16.30
CA LEU A 28 8.76 6.58 -15.50
C LEU A 28 8.77 7.31 -14.18
N GLY A 29 7.65 8.00 -13.92
CA GLY A 29 7.30 8.47 -12.61
C GLY A 29 7.28 7.26 -11.69
N ALA A 30 8.45 6.89 -11.18
CA ALA A 30 8.53 6.45 -9.81
C ALA A 30 8.11 7.68 -9.01
N VAL A 31 6.80 7.83 -8.81
CA VAL A 31 6.34 8.34 -7.54
C VAL A 31 6.95 7.36 -6.55
N ALA A 32 8.17 7.67 -6.09
CA ALA A 32 8.70 7.09 -4.89
C ALA A 32 7.71 7.55 -3.83
N VAL A 33 6.66 6.75 -3.61
CA VAL A 33 5.80 6.91 -2.46
C VAL A 33 6.77 6.72 -1.31
N ALA A 34 7.19 7.84 -0.70
CA ALA A 34 8.18 7.81 0.36
C ALA A 34 7.63 6.85 1.41
N ALA A 35 8.33 5.74 1.61
CA ALA A 35 7.92 4.77 2.59
C ALA A 35 7.81 5.52 3.94
N PRO A 36 6.73 5.28 4.70
CA PRO A 36 6.55 5.91 6.00
C PRO A 36 7.80 5.70 6.88
N PHE A 37 8.24 6.73 7.59
CA PHE A 37 9.30 6.59 8.59
C PHE A 37 8.70 6.54 9.99
N VAL A 38 9.31 5.76 10.89
CA VAL A 38 8.81 5.51 12.25
C VAL A 38 9.77 6.07 13.28
N ARG A 39 9.24 6.80 14.28
CA ARG A 39 9.96 7.27 15.47
C ARG A 39 9.19 6.87 16.73
N GLY A 40 9.90 6.54 17.82
CA GLY A 40 9.24 6.22 19.10
C GLY A 40 8.44 7.41 19.63
N GLY A 41 7.17 7.17 19.94
CA GLY A 41 6.31 8.08 20.72
C GLY A 41 6.36 7.72 22.20
N GLY A 42 5.85 8.58 23.08
CA GLY A 42 5.76 8.25 24.50
C GLY A 42 4.73 7.12 24.73
N GLY A 43 5.04 6.17 25.62
CA GLY A 43 4.17 5.01 25.92
C GLY A 43 4.32 3.87 24.89
N ASP A 44 3.30 3.02 24.74
CA ASP A 44 3.26 1.88 23.80
C ASP A 44 2.93 2.30 22.36
N ARG A 45 3.23 3.56 22.01
CA ARG A 45 2.78 4.21 20.78
C ARG A 45 3.93 4.79 19.96
N ALA A 46 3.88 4.61 18.65
CA ALA A 46 4.90 5.07 17.70
C ALA A 46 4.32 6.10 16.74
N VAL A 47 5.14 7.07 16.35
CA VAL A 47 4.79 8.14 15.42
C VAL A 47 5.27 7.77 14.02
N ILE A 48 4.38 7.81 13.03
CA ILE A 48 4.75 7.74 11.61
C ILE A 48 4.70 9.12 10.99
N GLY A 49 5.74 9.48 10.24
CA GLY A 49 5.66 10.56 9.26
C GLY A 49 5.31 10.05 7.87
N THR A 50 4.30 10.66 7.23
CA THR A 50 3.93 10.45 5.84
C THR A 50 3.88 11.75 5.05
N GLN A 51 3.68 11.65 3.73
CA GLN A 51 3.36 12.80 2.88
C GLN A 51 2.03 13.49 3.25
N PHE A 52 1.20 12.87 4.09
CA PHE A 52 -0.10 13.38 4.55
C PHE A 52 -0.06 13.89 5.99
N GLY A 53 1.11 13.89 6.65
CA GLY A 53 1.27 14.32 8.05
C GLY A 53 1.83 13.22 8.95
N GLU A 54 2.01 13.58 10.22
CA GLU A 54 2.40 12.67 11.30
C GLU A 54 1.16 12.11 12.00
N PHE A 55 1.19 10.84 12.40
CA PHE A 55 0.14 10.22 13.21
C PHE A 55 0.74 9.15 14.14
N THR A 56 -0.03 8.71 15.12
CA THR A 56 0.42 7.83 16.19
C THR A 56 -0.40 6.55 16.22
N ALA A 57 0.23 5.37 16.20
CA ALA A 57 -0.46 4.07 16.38
C ALA A 57 0.25 3.23 17.45
N SER A 58 -0.36 2.13 17.92
CA SER A 58 0.34 1.19 18.80
C SER A 58 1.61 0.66 18.11
N HIS A 59 2.68 0.40 18.87
CA HIS A 59 3.92 -0.16 18.32
C HIS A 59 3.70 -1.45 17.53
N GLU A 60 2.70 -2.22 17.93
CA GLU A 60 2.29 -3.44 17.27
C GLU A 60 1.63 -3.17 15.91
N THR A 61 0.60 -2.31 15.87
CA THR A 61 -0.05 -1.89 14.61
C THR A 61 0.97 -1.32 13.64
N MET A 62 1.94 -0.58 14.19
CA MET A 62 3.06 -0.01 13.47
C MET A 62 3.98 -1.05 12.86
N ALA A 63 4.41 -2.02 13.65
CA ALA A 63 5.28 -3.07 13.20
C ALA A 63 4.59 -3.93 12.12
N ALA A 64 3.28 -4.16 12.25
CA ALA A 64 2.48 -4.86 11.26
C ALA A 64 2.28 -4.07 9.95
N LEU A 65 1.95 -2.78 10.01
CA LEU A 65 1.88 -1.93 8.81
C LEU A 65 3.21 -1.89 8.06
N LYS A 66 4.33 -1.79 8.79
CA LYS A 66 5.66 -1.88 8.19
C LYS A 66 5.90 -3.25 7.56
N TRP A 67 5.52 -4.33 8.24
CA TRP A 67 5.65 -5.70 7.74
C TRP A 67 4.91 -5.89 6.40
N PHE A 68 3.69 -5.35 6.27
CA PHE A 68 2.94 -5.35 5.01
C PHE A 68 3.60 -4.48 3.94
N SER A 69 4.06 -3.28 4.31
CA SER A 69 4.69 -2.34 3.37
C SER A 69 6.01 -2.87 2.80
N ASP A 70 6.87 -3.45 3.64
CA ASP A 70 8.15 -4.05 3.23
C ASP A 70 7.96 -5.19 2.21
N ARG A 71 6.79 -5.84 2.23
CA ARG A 71 6.40 -6.91 1.30
C ARG A 71 5.60 -6.39 0.10
N GLY A 72 5.41 -5.08 -0.03
CA GLY A 72 4.62 -4.47 -1.10
C GLY A 72 3.11 -4.75 -1.01
N ARG A 73 2.63 -5.16 0.18
CA ARG A 73 1.22 -5.46 0.45
C ARG A 73 0.45 -4.29 1.04
N SER A 74 1.11 -3.17 1.34
CA SER A 74 0.45 -1.91 1.67
C SER A 74 1.05 -0.76 0.87
N ASN A 75 0.22 0.19 0.45
CA ASN A 75 0.67 1.39 -0.26
C ASN A 75 0.06 2.70 0.28
N GLY A 76 -0.56 2.65 1.47
CA GLY A 76 -1.09 3.84 2.12
C GLY A 76 -2.01 3.52 3.28
N PHE A 77 -2.20 4.52 4.12
CA PHE A 77 -3.15 4.53 5.22
C PHE A 77 -3.56 5.98 5.50
N ARG A 78 -4.58 6.19 6.34
CA ARG A 78 -4.99 7.51 6.84
C ARG A 78 -5.27 7.45 8.32
N SER A 79 -5.13 8.60 8.98
CA SER A 79 -5.43 8.77 10.39
C SER A 79 -6.50 9.83 10.64
N ASN A 80 -7.08 9.84 11.85
CA ASN A 80 -7.95 10.94 12.32
C ASN A 80 -7.11 12.13 12.83
N ALA A 81 -7.79 13.16 13.37
CA ALA A 81 -7.17 14.37 13.90
C ALA A 81 -6.31 14.12 15.15
N ASP A 82 -6.62 13.08 15.92
CA ASP A 82 -5.85 12.64 17.09
C ASP A 82 -4.66 11.75 16.70
N GLY A 83 -4.55 11.45 15.41
CA GLY A 83 -3.48 10.65 14.85
C GLY A 83 -3.71 9.15 14.96
N GLU A 84 -4.91 8.65 15.20
CA GLU A 84 -5.21 7.20 15.20
C GLU A 84 -5.44 6.66 13.78
N LEU A 85 -5.07 5.41 13.51
CA LEU A 85 -5.30 4.76 12.22
C LEU A 85 -6.79 4.53 11.96
N THR A 86 -7.32 5.14 10.90
CA THR A 86 -8.74 4.98 10.50
C THR A 86 -8.92 4.23 9.20
N HIS A 87 -7.91 4.28 8.31
CA HIS A 87 -7.97 3.61 7.02
C HIS A 87 -6.63 2.96 6.68
N ALA A 88 -6.64 1.77 6.10
CA ALA A 88 -5.47 1.13 5.53
C ALA A 88 -5.78 0.66 4.11
N ARG A 89 -4.83 0.81 3.18
CA ARG A 89 -4.90 0.24 1.84
C ARG A 89 -3.98 -0.96 1.77
N LEU A 90 -4.58 -2.14 1.61
CA LEU A 90 -3.89 -3.43 1.66
C LEU A 90 -4.17 -4.24 0.39
N TRP A 91 -3.15 -4.95 -0.08
CA TRP A 91 -3.33 -5.98 -1.10
C TRP A 91 -3.80 -7.26 -0.41
N LEU A 92 -5.03 -7.67 -0.72
CA LEU A 92 -5.57 -8.97 -0.32
C LEU A 92 -5.30 -10.00 -1.41
N GLU A 93 -4.62 -11.07 -1.03
CA GLU A 93 -4.41 -12.27 -1.83
C GLU A 93 -4.96 -13.45 -1.03
N PRO A 94 -5.91 -14.24 -1.56
CA PRO A 94 -6.42 -15.38 -0.83
C PRO A 94 -5.40 -16.52 -0.80
N ALA A 95 -5.25 -17.16 0.35
CA ALA A 95 -4.60 -18.46 0.44
C ALA A 95 -5.42 -19.54 -0.30
N ALA A 96 -4.83 -20.70 -0.52
CA ALA A 96 -5.51 -21.81 -1.20
C ALA A 96 -6.82 -22.20 -0.49
N GLY A 97 -7.93 -22.17 -1.24
CA GLY A 97 -9.26 -22.52 -0.74
C GLY A 97 -10.01 -21.37 -0.04
N ILE A 98 -9.42 -20.16 0.00
CA ILE A 98 -10.10 -18.95 0.47
C ILE A 98 -10.69 -18.20 -0.72
N GLU A 99 -11.93 -17.76 -0.58
CA GLU A 99 -12.58 -16.87 -1.54
C GLU A 99 -12.67 -15.48 -0.94
N LEU A 100 -12.12 -14.48 -1.64
CA LEU A 100 -12.35 -13.09 -1.26
C LEU A 100 -13.72 -12.64 -1.77
N PRO A 101 -14.51 -11.92 -0.96
CA PRO A 101 -15.72 -11.27 -1.44
C PRO A 101 -15.39 -10.34 -2.61
N SER A 102 -16.34 -10.15 -3.51
CA SER A 102 -16.22 -9.15 -4.58
C SER A 102 -16.81 -7.81 -4.14
N GLY A 103 -16.15 -6.70 -4.45
CA GLY A 103 -16.69 -5.37 -4.20
C GLY A 103 -16.52 -4.91 -2.76
N GLU A 104 -17.59 -4.91 -1.97
CA GLU A 104 -17.60 -4.38 -0.60
C GLU A 104 -18.07 -5.47 0.36
N PHE A 105 -17.44 -5.55 1.54
CA PHE A 105 -17.89 -6.45 2.61
C PHE A 105 -17.54 -5.91 3.99
N GLU A 106 -18.27 -6.39 4.98
CA GLU A 106 -18.03 -6.11 6.39
C GLU A 106 -17.39 -7.33 7.09
N ALA A 107 -16.47 -7.06 8.02
CA ALA A 107 -15.75 -8.08 8.77
C ALA A 107 -15.47 -7.64 10.21
N GLU A 108 -15.48 -8.59 11.14
CA GLU A 108 -15.00 -8.38 12.52
C GLU A 108 -13.47 -8.38 12.55
N PHE A 109 -12.85 -9.37 11.90
CA PHE A 109 -11.41 -9.43 11.69
C PHE A 109 -11.05 -10.18 10.39
N ILE A 110 -9.86 -9.89 9.87
CA ILE A 110 -9.22 -10.66 8.79
C ILE A 110 -7.88 -11.16 9.29
N ARG A 111 -7.60 -12.46 9.11
CA ARG A 111 -6.32 -13.07 9.47
C ARG A 111 -5.47 -13.34 8.22
N PHE A 112 -4.17 -13.07 8.34
CA PHE A 112 -3.18 -13.34 7.31
C PHE A 112 -2.20 -14.44 7.75
N ASN A 113 -1.57 -15.13 6.81
CA ASN A 113 -0.42 -16.00 7.08
C ASN A 113 0.91 -15.23 6.97
N ASP A 114 2.02 -15.92 7.22
CA ASP A 114 3.38 -15.35 7.16
C ASP A 114 3.80 -14.87 5.75
N ASP A 115 3.10 -15.31 4.70
CA ASP A 115 3.27 -14.83 3.32
C ASP A 115 2.41 -13.60 3.01
N GLY A 116 1.52 -13.23 3.94
CA GLY A 116 0.60 -12.09 3.86
C GLY A 116 -0.65 -12.39 3.02
N GLU A 117 -0.96 -13.67 2.84
CA GLU A 117 -2.19 -14.13 2.20
C GLU A 117 -3.32 -14.21 3.25
N VAL A 118 -4.53 -13.90 2.83
CA VAL A 118 -5.74 -14.02 3.64
C VAL A 118 -6.05 -15.49 3.84
N VAL A 119 -6.09 -15.90 5.11
CA VAL A 119 -6.43 -17.28 5.52
C VAL A 119 -7.79 -17.38 6.21
N HIS A 120 -8.34 -16.26 6.69
CA HIS A 120 -9.65 -16.22 7.33
C HIS A 120 -10.27 -14.83 7.23
N ILE A 121 -11.58 -14.79 7.00
CA ILE A 121 -12.40 -13.58 7.12
C ILE A 121 -13.53 -13.93 8.08
N GLU A 122 -13.56 -13.28 9.25
CA GLU A 122 -14.72 -13.34 10.12
C GLU A 122 -15.69 -12.25 9.70
N HIS A 123 -16.81 -12.62 9.12
CA HIS A 123 -17.81 -11.66 8.66
C HIS A 123 -18.54 -11.04 9.84
N ALA A 124 -18.82 -9.74 9.74
CA ALA A 124 -19.60 -9.05 10.76
C ALA A 124 -21.02 -9.63 10.86
N ALA A 125 -21.50 -9.83 12.09
CA ALA A 125 -22.90 -10.10 12.31
C ALA A 125 -23.76 -8.92 11.83
N ALA A 126 -24.97 -9.20 11.32
CA ALA A 126 -25.87 -8.16 10.79
C ALA A 126 -26.28 -7.09 11.83
N ASP A 127 -26.06 -7.36 13.12
CA ASP A 127 -26.33 -6.52 14.28
C ASP A 127 -25.09 -6.28 15.16
N ALA A 128 -23.89 -6.32 14.57
CA ALA A 128 -22.62 -6.10 15.28
C ALA A 128 -22.67 -4.81 16.13
N PRO A 129 -22.60 -4.90 17.48
CA PRO A 129 -23.08 -3.83 18.35
C PRO A 129 -22.08 -2.70 18.62
N SER A 130 -20.96 -2.62 17.89
CA SER A 130 -19.97 -1.56 18.15
C SER A 130 -19.17 -1.17 16.90
N CYS A 131 -17.95 -1.67 16.75
CA CYS A 131 -17.04 -1.29 15.69
C CYS A 131 -16.86 -2.45 14.70
N THR A 132 -17.02 -2.16 13.41
CA THR A 132 -16.92 -3.14 12.32
C THR A 132 -15.97 -2.64 11.25
N MET A 133 -15.20 -3.53 10.63
CA MET A 133 -14.41 -3.16 9.47
C MET A 133 -15.27 -3.15 8.21
N LEU A 134 -15.17 -2.06 7.46
CA LEU A 134 -15.64 -1.97 6.09
C LEU A 134 -14.47 -2.16 5.14
N TRP A 135 -14.61 -3.09 4.21
CA TRP A 135 -13.64 -3.38 3.17
C TRP A 135 -14.22 -3.02 1.81
N VAL A 136 -13.57 -2.08 1.12
CA VAL A 136 -13.98 -1.64 -0.22
C VAL A 136 -12.88 -1.93 -1.21
N GLN A 137 -13.16 -2.73 -2.23
CA GLN A 137 -12.20 -3.03 -3.29
C GLN A 137 -11.87 -1.77 -4.09
N ASP A 138 -10.59 -1.54 -4.33
CA ASP A 138 -10.14 -0.42 -5.13
C ASP A 138 -10.49 -0.63 -6.60
N THR A 139 -11.41 0.18 -7.13
CA THR A 139 -11.87 0.09 -8.52
C THR A 139 -10.79 0.45 -9.55
N SER A 140 -9.75 1.19 -9.16
CA SER A 140 -8.62 1.53 -10.03
C SER A 140 -7.53 0.44 -10.04
N ASN A 141 -7.45 -0.36 -8.98
CA ASN A 141 -6.54 -1.49 -8.89
C ASN A 141 -7.15 -2.57 -7.97
N PRO A 142 -7.91 -3.54 -8.51
CA PRO A 142 -8.71 -4.49 -7.73
C PRO A 142 -7.88 -5.46 -6.88
N ARG A 143 -6.55 -5.40 -7.03
CA ARG A 143 -5.60 -6.05 -6.12
C ARG A 143 -5.64 -5.45 -4.71
N TYR A 144 -5.94 -4.15 -4.59
CA TYR A 144 -5.97 -3.44 -3.32
C TYR A 144 -7.39 -3.28 -2.79
N TRP A 145 -7.48 -3.21 -1.48
CA TRP A 145 -8.69 -2.97 -0.71
C TRP A 145 -8.43 -1.85 0.29
N TYR A 146 -9.43 -1.00 0.47
CA TYR A 146 -9.47 -0.03 1.55
C TYR A 146 -10.19 -0.67 2.74
N ALA A 147 -9.45 -0.89 3.82
CA ALA A 147 -10.01 -1.18 5.13
C ALA A 147 -10.32 0.15 5.81
N SER A 148 -11.52 0.28 6.37
CA SER A 148 -11.93 1.37 7.25
C SER A 148 -12.64 0.79 8.46
N CYS A 149 -12.64 1.53 9.56
CA CYS A 149 -13.32 1.16 10.79
C CYS A 149 -14.56 2.06 10.93
N MET A 150 -15.73 1.45 11.10
CA MET A 150 -17.01 2.15 11.21
C MET A 150 -17.79 1.66 12.42
N GLY A 151 -18.85 2.39 12.78
CA GLY A 151 -19.68 2.10 13.94
C GLY A 151 -19.40 3.06 15.10
N THR A 152 -19.76 2.65 16.31
CA THR A 152 -19.68 3.50 17.51
C THR A 152 -19.21 2.72 18.71
N CYS A 153 -18.33 3.32 19.51
CA CYS A 153 -17.96 2.78 20.80
C CYS A 153 -19.04 3.07 21.86
N PRO A 154 -19.38 2.09 22.72
CA PRO A 154 -20.35 2.30 23.79
C PRO A 154 -19.85 3.24 24.90
N ALA A 155 -18.53 3.46 25.01
CA ALA A 155 -17.96 4.56 25.78
C ALA A 155 -18.00 5.84 24.92
N SER A 156 -18.66 6.89 25.42
CA SER A 156 -19.20 8.00 24.63
C SER A 156 -18.18 8.91 23.92
N ASP A 157 -16.88 8.77 24.19
CA ASP A 157 -15.82 9.60 23.62
C ASP A 157 -14.78 8.82 22.80
N GLU A 158 -14.95 7.50 22.64
CA GLU A 158 -13.99 6.65 21.91
C GLU A 158 -14.39 6.51 20.43
N CYS A 159 -13.43 6.70 19.54
CA CYS A 159 -13.60 6.44 18.11
C CYS A 159 -13.24 4.99 17.78
N CYS A 160 -13.95 4.39 16.82
CA CYS A 160 -13.58 3.11 16.24
C CYS A 160 -12.26 3.28 15.45
N ASN A 161 -11.23 2.51 15.81
CA ASN A 161 -9.90 2.56 15.19
C ASN A 161 -9.51 1.19 14.62
N LEU A 162 -8.69 1.20 13.57
CA LEU A 162 -8.11 -0.02 13.01
C LEU A 162 -6.87 -0.43 13.80
N PHE A 163 -6.73 -1.72 14.05
CA PHE A 163 -5.54 -2.31 14.68
C PHE A 163 -5.07 -3.50 13.90
N ILE A 164 -3.75 -3.65 13.84
CA ILE A 164 -3.14 -4.84 13.26
C ILE A 164 -2.23 -5.46 14.29
N ASP A 165 -2.56 -6.65 14.75
CA ASP A 165 -1.72 -7.44 15.63
C ASP A 165 -0.62 -8.12 14.80
N LEU A 166 0.65 -7.90 15.15
CA LEU A 166 1.77 -8.49 14.40
C LEU A 166 2.00 -9.96 14.80
N GLY A 167 1.65 -10.33 16.03
CA GLY A 167 1.80 -11.69 16.54
C GLY A 167 0.79 -12.66 15.93
N THR A 168 -0.44 -12.22 15.69
CA THR A 168 -1.52 -13.02 15.09
C THR A 168 -1.75 -12.71 13.61
N LEU A 169 -1.17 -11.61 13.10
CA LEU A 169 -1.46 -11.06 11.77
C LEU A 169 -2.96 -10.91 11.55
N GLU A 170 -3.65 -10.36 12.55
CA GLU A 170 -5.07 -10.04 12.48
C GLU A 170 -5.26 -8.54 12.35
N LEU A 171 -6.05 -8.14 11.36
CA LEU A 171 -6.55 -6.77 11.27
C LEU A 171 -8.00 -6.77 11.76
N ALA A 172 -8.28 -5.88 12.70
CA ALA A 172 -9.59 -5.73 13.33
C ALA A 172 -9.93 -4.25 13.55
N CYS A 173 -11.16 -4.01 13.95
CA CYS A 173 -11.71 -2.70 14.28
C CYS A 173 -12.26 -2.73 15.71
N GLY A 174 -12.02 -1.70 16.51
CA GLY A 174 -12.49 -1.68 17.88
C GLY A 174 -12.31 -0.33 18.57
N CYS A 175 -12.56 -0.33 19.87
CA CYS A 175 -12.52 0.85 20.72
C CYS A 175 -11.17 0.96 21.42
N LEU A 176 -10.55 2.14 21.34
CA LEU A 176 -9.37 2.47 22.14
C LEU A 176 -9.75 3.50 23.20
N PRO A 177 -9.32 3.31 24.46
CA PRO A 177 -9.44 4.30 25.52
C PRO A 177 -8.48 5.48 25.36
#